data_AF-A0A928KEH7-F1
#
_entry.id   AF-A0A928KEH7-F1
#
_cell.length_a   1.000
_cell.length_b   1.000
_cell.length_c   1.000
_cell.angle_alpha   90.00
_cell.angle_beta   90.00
_cell.angle_gamma   90.00
#
_symmetry.space_group_name_H-M   'P 1'
#
loop_
_entity.id
_entity.type
_entity.pdbx_description
1 polymer ?
#
loop_
_entity_poly.entity_id
_entity_poly.type
_entity_poly.pdbx_seq_one_letter_code
_entity_poly.pdbx_strand_id
1 'polypeptide(L)'
;MKRRMYMFDFARLRTYCKDELAALMALLERLGYNELGLYVEGAFLPDGQQGAVRHGVITQQNADEILALAEAHHMTVLPMTNVLFHMEHFLCQERYAHLRRNGHQRARNLLNFEHEEAVPFALGIIRALADMFHTKRVQIGLDEFPFTPEEIPTIGRYIAAVTAAMLKEGLTPGVWSDMFWMEPALLPYLPRETEIYDWNYYGHRPESIRYFRDNGFEQVIAVPSDNGWEGFVGFQRASAYLRARGDLAVAPGEIEAFLEDAKNEGADGGMIANWENTTGRSLWSALVPLARAGLWMQGRWEYGKPEEEQVEQALFGRMTPYTRIVAQLRDLQVHNLEKGELSLPQDALYQLPSMLKLLNRPMGFWDDTIALYNEALPQMRADLEAWVPISAQEKYAHAALCSVVTNVRVASLLMSVSRARTIYHEAALKQFHDPAAFLVLLEEFCGCIRQAVAGLKDSIAARTASTCNTGITQQDIAWQNDLIAHLEKILSRLAVYQQDPTTAPALRSYTETIYCWDFTPSGYTPQ
;
A
#
# COMPACT_ATOMS: atom_id res chain seq x y z
N MET A 1 2.20 -22.80 -10.21
CA MET A 1 2.08 -23.05 -8.75
C MET A 1 0.67 -23.51 -8.40
N LYS A 2 0.48 -24.35 -7.38
CA LYS A 2 -0.86 -24.89 -7.02
C LYS A 2 -1.70 -23.83 -6.31
N ARG A 3 -1.12 -23.21 -5.29
CA ARG A 3 -1.73 -22.12 -4.53
C ARG A 3 -1.23 -20.78 -5.06
N ARG A 4 -2.15 -19.91 -5.44
CA ARG A 4 -1.88 -18.60 -6.06
C ARG A 4 -2.72 -17.57 -5.32
N MET A 5 -2.08 -16.98 -4.31
CA MET A 5 -2.72 -16.14 -3.31
C MET A 5 -2.44 -14.66 -3.57
N TYR A 6 -3.44 -13.84 -3.29
CA TYR A 6 -3.24 -12.41 -3.05
C TYR A 6 -3.66 -12.12 -1.62
N MET A 7 -2.82 -11.44 -0.83
CA MET A 7 -3.18 -11.02 0.51
C MET A 7 -3.63 -9.58 0.49
N PHE A 8 -4.83 -9.32 1.02
CA PHE A 8 -5.41 -8.00 1.14
C PHE A 8 -5.49 -7.59 2.62
N ASP A 9 -4.97 -6.41 2.92
CA ASP A 9 -4.82 -5.91 4.28
C ASP A 9 -6.00 -5.03 4.72
N PHE A 10 -6.82 -5.59 5.61
CA PHE A 10 -7.83 -4.84 6.34
C PHE A 10 -7.33 -4.33 7.69
N ALA A 11 -6.24 -4.84 8.25
CA ALA A 11 -5.79 -4.56 9.62
C ALA A 11 -5.37 -3.10 9.87
N ARG A 12 -5.04 -2.31 8.85
CA ARG A 12 -4.64 -0.90 9.03
C ARG A 12 -5.78 0.07 8.76
N LEU A 13 -5.78 0.80 7.65
CA LEU A 13 -6.73 1.91 7.43
C LEU A 13 -7.88 1.57 6.46
N ARG A 14 -7.89 0.37 5.87
CA ARG A 14 -8.95 -0.03 4.93
C ARG A 14 -10.20 -0.48 5.67
N THR A 15 -11.34 -0.04 5.16
CA THR A 15 -12.67 -0.51 5.58
C THR A 15 -13.27 -1.38 4.48
N TYR A 16 -14.06 -2.37 4.86
CA TYR A 16 -14.75 -3.22 3.89
C TYR A 16 -15.63 -2.40 2.92
N CYS A 17 -15.42 -2.63 1.63
CA CYS A 17 -16.26 -2.13 0.54
C CYS A 17 -16.55 -3.31 -0.40
N LYS A 18 -17.82 -3.71 -0.47
CA LYS A 18 -18.26 -4.86 -1.27
C LYS A 18 -17.89 -4.72 -2.74
N ASP A 19 -18.16 -3.54 -3.32
CA ASP A 19 -17.94 -3.30 -4.74
C ASP A 19 -16.43 -3.28 -5.10
N GLU A 20 -15.59 -2.73 -4.22
CA GLU A 20 -14.13 -2.76 -4.40
C GLU A 20 -13.61 -4.19 -4.34
N LEU A 21 -14.05 -4.97 -3.35
CA LEU A 21 -13.60 -6.35 -3.20
C LEU A 21 -14.10 -7.23 -4.34
N ALA A 22 -15.34 -7.06 -4.81
CA ALA A 22 -15.86 -7.77 -5.97
C ALA A 22 -15.06 -7.44 -7.23
N ALA A 23 -14.73 -6.15 -7.46
CA ALA A 23 -13.89 -5.74 -8.58
C ALA A 23 -12.48 -6.33 -8.49
N LEU A 24 -11.89 -6.38 -7.29
CA LEU A 24 -10.60 -7.00 -7.03
C LEU A 24 -10.64 -8.51 -7.30
N MET A 25 -11.62 -9.24 -6.77
CA MET A 25 -11.75 -10.69 -7.00
C MET A 25 -11.96 -11.02 -8.48
N ALA A 26 -12.77 -10.25 -9.20
CA ALA A 26 -12.92 -10.41 -10.64
C ALA A 26 -11.60 -10.19 -11.41
N LEU A 27 -10.78 -9.24 -10.97
CA LEU A 27 -9.45 -9.04 -11.52
C LEU A 27 -8.54 -10.23 -11.19
N LEU A 28 -8.47 -10.62 -9.92
CA LEU A 28 -7.64 -11.72 -9.44
C LEU A 28 -7.97 -13.04 -10.14
N GLU A 29 -9.24 -13.33 -10.39
CA GLU A 29 -9.69 -14.51 -11.14
C GLU A 29 -9.12 -14.51 -12.57
N ARG A 30 -9.23 -13.38 -13.27
CA ARG A 30 -8.67 -13.20 -14.63
C ARG A 30 -7.15 -13.35 -14.67
N LEU A 31 -6.48 -12.94 -13.59
CA LEU A 31 -5.04 -13.10 -13.39
C LEU A 31 -4.66 -14.49 -12.86
N GLY A 32 -5.63 -15.33 -12.56
CA GLY A 32 -5.44 -16.73 -12.19
C GLY A 32 -5.25 -17.05 -10.72
N TYR A 33 -5.42 -16.08 -9.84
CA TYR A 33 -5.40 -16.31 -8.41
C TYR A 33 -6.58 -17.20 -8.03
N ASN A 34 -6.37 -18.10 -7.06
CA ASN A 34 -7.39 -19.04 -6.57
C ASN A 34 -7.58 -18.97 -5.06
N GLU A 35 -6.88 -18.07 -4.38
CA GLU A 35 -6.99 -17.86 -2.95
C GLU A 35 -6.86 -16.37 -2.62
N LEU A 36 -7.65 -15.91 -1.65
CA LEU A 36 -7.56 -14.56 -1.09
C LEU A 36 -7.16 -14.66 0.38
N GLY A 37 -5.98 -14.16 0.71
CA GLY A 37 -5.56 -13.93 2.10
C GLY A 37 -6.21 -12.64 2.62
N LEU A 38 -6.87 -12.71 3.76
CA LEU A 38 -7.49 -11.56 4.41
C LEU A 38 -6.79 -11.27 5.72
N TYR A 39 -5.89 -10.29 5.68
CA TYR A 39 -5.15 -9.90 6.86
C TYR A 39 -5.98 -8.91 7.68
N VAL A 40 -6.50 -9.40 8.80
CA VAL A 40 -7.45 -8.66 9.63
C VAL A 40 -6.87 -8.26 10.98
N GLU A 41 -5.82 -8.90 11.52
CA GLU A 41 -5.37 -8.69 12.92
C GLU A 41 -6.57 -8.68 13.89
N GLY A 42 -6.92 -7.52 14.44
CA GLY A 42 -8.11 -7.30 15.29
C GLY A 42 -9.26 -6.56 14.62
N ALA A 43 -9.23 -6.37 13.31
CA ALA A 43 -10.22 -5.70 12.47
C ALA A 43 -11.50 -6.52 12.21
N PHE A 44 -11.92 -7.36 13.15
CA PHE A 44 -13.10 -8.19 13.00
C PHE A 44 -13.90 -8.26 14.31
N LEU A 45 -15.19 -8.56 14.21
CA LEU A 45 -16.10 -8.75 15.35
C LEU A 45 -16.58 -10.19 15.40
N PRO A 46 -16.10 -11.03 16.34
CA PRO A 46 -16.80 -12.25 16.68
C PRO A 46 -18.18 -11.91 17.25
N ASP A 47 -19.25 -12.60 16.83
CA ASP A 47 -20.60 -12.36 17.32
C ASP A 47 -20.66 -12.22 18.84
N GLY A 48 -21.07 -11.03 19.30
CA GLY A 48 -21.25 -10.68 20.72
C GLY A 48 -19.98 -10.30 21.48
N GLN A 49 -18.78 -10.61 20.98
CA GLN A 49 -17.55 -10.08 21.54
C GLN A 49 -17.19 -8.82 20.76
N GLN A 50 -17.24 -7.66 21.42
CA GLN A 50 -16.70 -6.44 20.82
C GLN A 50 -15.25 -6.77 20.41
N GLY A 51 -14.93 -6.89 19.13
CA GLY A 51 -13.57 -6.85 18.62
C GLY A 51 -13.05 -5.42 18.70
N ALA A 52 -11.83 -5.17 18.24
CA ALA A 52 -11.20 -3.86 18.36
C ALA A 52 -12.12 -2.75 17.84
N VAL A 53 -12.41 -1.76 18.69
CA VAL A 53 -13.39 -0.69 18.47
C VAL A 53 -12.83 0.33 17.47
N ARG A 54 -12.55 -0.11 16.25
CA ARG A 54 -12.19 0.74 15.13
C ARG A 54 -13.34 0.77 14.13
N HIS A 55 -13.48 1.87 13.43
CA HIS A 55 -14.45 1.99 12.35
C HIS A 55 -14.10 1.00 11.22
N GLY A 56 -15.12 0.37 10.61
CA GLY A 56 -14.94 -0.53 9.46
C GLY A 56 -14.37 -1.91 9.76
N VAL A 57 -14.58 -2.43 10.98
CA VAL A 57 -14.37 -3.85 11.30
C VAL A 57 -15.22 -4.77 10.41
N ILE A 58 -14.67 -5.93 10.07
CA ILE A 58 -15.39 -6.99 9.38
C ILE A 58 -16.40 -7.61 10.37
N THR A 59 -17.67 -7.56 10.00
CA THR A 59 -18.78 -8.24 10.71
C THR A 59 -19.05 -9.63 10.13
N GLN A 60 -19.82 -10.47 10.82
CA GLN A 60 -20.26 -11.76 10.27
C GLN A 60 -20.96 -11.59 8.90
N GLN A 61 -21.83 -10.58 8.76
CA GLN A 61 -22.45 -10.27 7.47
C GLN A 61 -21.40 -9.96 6.39
N ASN A 62 -20.35 -9.20 6.73
CA ASN A 62 -19.28 -8.93 5.76
C ASN A 62 -18.52 -10.21 5.40
N ALA A 63 -18.25 -11.10 6.36
CA ALA A 63 -17.62 -12.39 6.07
C ALA A 63 -18.48 -13.27 5.16
N ASP A 64 -19.79 -13.36 5.41
CA ASP A 64 -20.71 -14.12 4.55
C ASP A 64 -20.72 -13.56 3.12
N GLU A 65 -20.74 -12.23 2.97
CA GLU A 65 -20.65 -11.57 1.66
C GLU A 65 -19.31 -11.83 0.97
N ILE A 66 -18.19 -11.76 1.71
CA ILE A 66 -16.85 -12.05 1.22
C ILE A 66 -16.76 -13.50 0.73
N LEU A 67 -17.29 -14.46 1.49
CA LEU A 67 -17.30 -15.87 1.12
C LEU A 67 -18.14 -16.11 -0.15
N ALA A 68 -19.32 -15.49 -0.25
CA ALA A 68 -20.16 -15.58 -1.45
C ALA A 68 -19.48 -14.98 -2.68
N LEU A 69 -18.77 -13.85 -2.54
CA LEU A 69 -17.97 -13.26 -3.62
C LEU A 69 -16.80 -14.16 -4.02
N ALA A 70 -16.08 -14.73 -3.04
CA ALA A 70 -14.96 -15.63 -3.31
C ALA A 70 -15.43 -16.89 -4.04
N GLU A 71 -16.54 -17.50 -3.62
CA GLU A 71 -17.15 -18.64 -4.30
C GLU A 71 -17.52 -18.32 -5.75
N ALA A 72 -18.14 -17.15 -5.99
CA ALA A 72 -18.51 -16.70 -7.32
C ALA A 72 -17.30 -16.49 -8.27
N HIS A 73 -16.12 -16.26 -7.71
CA HIS A 73 -14.85 -16.09 -8.42
C HIS A 73 -13.90 -17.30 -8.29
N HIS A 74 -14.41 -18.45 -7.83
CA HIS A 74 -13.64 -19.69 -7.67
C HIS A 74 -12.39 -19.56 -6.78
N MET A 75 -12.49 -18.75 -5.71
CA MET A 75 -11.44 -18.52 -4.74
C MET A 75 -11.80 -19.08 -3.37
N THR A 76 -10.78 -19.54 -2.63
CA THR A 76 -10.93 -19.79 -1.19
C THR A 76 -10.42 -18.61 -0.38
N VAL A 77 -11.00 -18.38 0.80
CA VAL A 77 -10.58 -17.31 1.70
C VAL A 77 -9.72 -17.87 2.84
N LEU A 78 -8.57 -17.23 3.08
CA LEU A 78 -7.69 -17.52 4.21
C LEU A 78 -7.70 -16.31 5.16
N PRO A 79 -8.37 -16.38 6.32
CA PRO A 79 -8.25 -15.34 7.33
C PRO A 79 -6.87 -15.39 7.98
N MET A 80 -6.30 -14.20 8.19
CA MET A 80 -4.97 -14.03 8.77
C MET A 80 -5.03 -13.01 9.91
N THR A 81 -4.43 -13.36 11.04
CA THR A 81 -4.38 -12.54 12.24
C THR A 81 -3.02 -12.69 12.92
N ASN A 82 -2.90 -12.13 14.11
CA ASN A 82 -1.76 -12.30 14.97
C ASN A 82 -2.20 -12.85 16.32
N VAL A 83 -1.32 -13.61 16.97
CA VAL A 83 -1.55 -14.13 18.33
C VAL A 83 -0.35 -13.96 19.28
N LEU A 84 0.67 -13.19 18.90
CA LEU A 84 1.85 -12.95 19.75
C LEU A 84 2.26 -11.48 19.71
N PHE A 85 2.72 -11.04 18.54
CA PHE A 85 3.10 -9.67 18.25
C PHE A 85 2.09 -9.03 17.29
N HIS A 86 2.16 -7.73 16.98
CA HIS A 86 1.12 -7.01 16.22
C HIS A 86 -0.30 -7.12 16.82
N MET A 87 -0.36 -7.17 18.16
CA MET A 87 -1.61 -7.37 18.91
C MET A 87 -2.26 -6.06 19.39
N GLU A 88 -1.83 -4.88 18.91
CA GLU A 88 -2.27 -3.57 19.39
C GLU A 88 -3.79 -3.37 19.37
N HIS A 89 -4.47 -3.90 18.37
CA HIS A 89 -5.91 -3.79 18.24
C HIS A 89 -6.65 -4.46 19.41
N PHE A 90 -6.12 -5.55 19.94
CA PHE A 90 -6.64 -6.21 21.13
C PHE A 90 -6.09 -5.55 22.38
N LEU A 91 -4.76 -5.53 22.49
CA LEU A 91 -4.10 -5.23 23.73
C LEU A 91 -4.23 -3.76 24.11
N CYS A 92 -4.42 -2.80 23.20
CA CYS A 92 -4.68 -1.39 23.60
C CYS A 92 -5.98 -1.20 24.38
N GLN A 93 -6.89 -2.17 24.34
CA GLN A 93 -8.16 -2.08 25.05
C GLN A 93 -8.00 -2.39 26.54
N GLU A 94 -8.76 -1.68 27.38
CA GLU A 94 -8.64 -1.80 28.83
C GLU A 94 -8.91 -3.21 29.34
N ARG A 95 -9.92 -3.88 28.80
CA ARG A 95 -10.26 -5.28 29.18
C ARG A 95 -9.15 -6.29 28.92
N TYR A 96 -8.25 -6.03 27.97
CA TYR A 96 -7.13 -6.93 27.64
C TYR A 96 -5.79 -6.38 28.14
N ALA A 97 -5.79 -5.28 28.90
CA ALA A 97 -4.57 -4.65 29.38
C ALA A 97 -3.74 -5.57 30.29
N HIS A 98 -4.39 -6.44 31.05
CA HIS A 98 -3.74 -7.42 31.93
C HIS A 98 -2.96 -8.50 31.16
N LEU A 99 -3.28 -8.74 29.89
CA LEU A 99 -2.58 -9.68 29.02
C LEU A 99 -1.34 -9.08 28.33
N ARG A 100 -1.10 -7.77 28.50
CA ARG A 100 0.09 -7.11 27.92
C ARG A 100 1.36 -7.58 28.59
N ARG A 101 2.43 -7.68 27.83
CA ARG A 101 3.77 -7.85 28.42
C ARG A 101 4.29 -6.52 28.96
N ASN A 102 4.04 -6.27 30.24
CA ASN A 102 4.52 -5.08 30.94
C ASN A 102 6.06 -4.99 30.93
N GLY A 103 6.60 -3.77 30.87
CA GLY A 103 8.06 -3.54 30.85
C GLY A 103 8.71 -3.67 29.47
N HIS A 104 7.98 -4.10 28.44
CA HIS A 104 8.45 -4.06 27.05
C HIS A 104 8.16 -2.70 26.41
N GLN A 105 9.09 -2.14 25.62
CA GLN A 105 8.89 -0.84 24.95
C GLN A 105 7.67 -0.83 24.02
N ARG A 106 7.30 -2.01 23.51
CA ARG A 106 6.12 -2.25 22.67
C ARG A 106 5.06 -3.10 23.39
N ALA A 107 4.88 -2.92 24.70
CA ALA A 107 3.94 -3.70 25.52
C ALA A 107 2.51 -3.74 24.97
N ARG A 108 2.11 -2.70 24.23
CA ARG A 108 0.79 -2.64 23.57
C ARG A 108 0.65 -3.58 22.38
N ASN A 109 1.74 -4.07 21.80
CA ASN A 109 1.71 -4.92 20.62
C ASN A 109 2.02 -6.37 20.96
N LEU A 110 2.40 -6.65 22.22
CA LEU A 110 2.97 -7.92 22.64
C LEU A 110 2.13 -8.58 23.73
N LEU A 111 1.60 -9.76 23.40
CA LEU A 111 0.94 -10.63 24.36
C LEU A 111 1.97 -11.15 25.37
N ASN A 112 1.62 -11.13 26.65
CA ASN A 112 2.39 -11.81 27.69
C ASN A 112 2.18 -13.32 27.55
N PHE A 113 3.01 -13.97 26.74
CA PHE A 113 2.95 -15.41 26.47
C PHE A 113 3.22 -16.30 27.70
N GLU A 114 3.65 -15.71 28.83
CA GLU A 114 3.78 -16.40 30.13
C GLU A 114 2.50 -16.33 30.98
N HIS A 115 1.54 -15.48 30.60
CA HIS A 115 0.27 -15.37 31.28
C HIS A 115 -0.58 -16.63 31.06
N GLU A 116 -1.25 -17.12 32.09
CA GLU A 116 -2.04 -18.36 32.01
C GLU A 116 -3.18 -18.28 30.98
N GLU A 117 -3.72 -17.08 30.78
CA GLU A 117 -4.78 -16.80 29.80
C GLU A 117 -4.27 -16.59 28.36
N ALA A 118 -2.95 -16.54 28.12
CA ALA A 118 -2.41 -16.22 26.79
C ALA A 118 -2.85 -17.24 25.72
N VAL A 119 -2.72 -18.54 26.00
CA VAL A 119 -3.12 -19.60 25.06
C VAL A 119 -4.65 -19.64 24.87
N PRO A 120 -5.49 -19.64 25.93
CA PRO A 120 -6.94 -19.53 25.77
C PRO A 120 -7.39 -18.30 24.97
N PHE A 121 -6.74 -17.16 25.19
CA PHE A 121 -7.05 -15.91 24.48
C PHE A 121 -6.73 -16.02 22.98
N ALA A 122 -5.54 -16.50 22.63
CA ALA A 122 -5.14 -16.76 21.24
C ALA A 122 -6.10 -17.71 20.53
N LEU A 123 -6.45 -18.83 21.18
CA LEU A 123 -7.39 -19.80 20.63
C LEU A 123 -8.80 -19.22 20.46
N GLY A 124 -9.22 -18.30 21.34
CA GLY A 124 -10.48 -17.56 21.18
C GLY A 124 -10.53 -16.75 19.89
N ILE A 125 -9.45 -16.02 19.58
CA ILE A 125 -9.31 -15.25 18.33
C ILE A 125 -9.33 -16.18 17.11
N ILE A 126 -8.55 -17.26 17.17
CA ILE A 126 -8.42 -18.23 16.07
C ILE A 126 -9.77 -18.89 15.75
N ARG A 127 -10.47 -19.39 16.78
CA ARG A 127 -11.78 -20.04 16.61
C ARG A 127 -12.81 -19.07 16.05
N ALA A 128 -12.84 -17.83 16.56
CA ALA A 128 -13.74 -16.81 16.05
C ALA A 128 -13.54 -16.56 14.55
N LEU A 129 -12.28 -16.48 14.06
CA LEU A 129 -12.02 -16.33 12.63
C LEU A 129 -12.35 -17.59 11.83
N ALA A 130 -12.00 -18.77 12.35
CA ALA A 130 -12.28 -20.03 11.70
C ALA A 130 -13.80 -20.24 11.50
N ASP A 131 -14.58 -19.93 12.54
CA ASP A 131 -16.04 -19.99 12.52
C ASP A 131 -16.60 -18.92 11.58
N MET A 132 -16.17 -17.67 11.71
CA MET A 132 -16.66 -16.54 10.91
C MET A 132 -16.44 -16.73 9.40
N PHE A 133 -15.32 -17.32 9.00
CA PHE A 133 -14.99 -17.59 7.60
C PHE A 133 -15.22 -19.05 7.16
N HIS A 134 -15.90 -19.87 7.98
CA HIS A 134 -16.21 -21.27 7.71
C HIS A 134 -15.00 -22.09 7.21
N THR A 135 -13.83 -21.87 7.80
CA THR A 135 -12.56 -22.43 7.32
C THR A 135 -11.90 -23.33 8.35
N LYS A 136 -11.04 -24.23 7.87
CA LYS A 136 -10.15 -25.04 8.71
C LYS A 136 -8.71 -24.54 8.68
N ARG A 137 -8.44 -23.39 8.07
CA ARG A 137 -7.09 -22.83 7.89
C ARG A 137 -7.09 -21.40 8.39
N VAL A 138 -6.17 -21.08 9.29
CA VAL A 138 -5.99 -19.71 9.82
C VAL A 138 -4.49 -19.43 9.90
N GLN A 139 -4.06 -18.33 9.30
CA GLN A 139 -2.70 -17.84 9.50
C GLN A 139 -2.69 -16.98 10.78
N ILE A 140 -1.79 -17.27 11.71
CA ILE A 140 -1.80 -16.76 13.09
C ILE A 140 -0.64 -15.79 13.37
N GLY A 141 0.04 -15.32 12.34
CA GLY A 141 1.15 -14.40 12.44
C GLY A 141 2.42 -15.09 12.90
N LEU A 142 2.90 -14.71 14.09
CA LEU A 142 4.19 -15.13 14.67
C LEU A 142 5.40 -14.60 13.89
N ASP A 143 5.34 -13.31 13.54
CA ASP A 143 6.38 -12.51 12.90
C ASP A 143 6.93 -11.40 13.79
N GLU A 144 8.09 -10.87 13.38
CA GLU A 144 8.71 -9.61 13.81
C GLU A 144 8.88 -9.41 15.33
N PHE A 145 8.80 -10.47 16.11
CA PHE A 145 9.00 -10.38 17.54
C PHE A 145 10.50 -10.39 17.90
N PRO A 146 11.05 -9.31 18.50
CA PRO A 146 12.41 -9.35 19.01
C PRO A 146 12.43 -10.09 20.36
N PHE A 147 12.89 -11.34 20.36
CA PHE A 147 13.09 -12.13 21.57
C PHE A 147 14.56 -12.21 21.98
N THR A 148 14.82 -12.51 23.25
CA THR A 148 16.16 -12.85 23.74
C THR A 148 16.38 -14.36 23.74
N PRO A 149 17.64 -14.85 23.70
CA PRO A 149 17.93 -16.28 23.75
C PRO A 149 17.30 -17.01 24.95
N GLU A 150 17.19 -16.33 26.09
CA GLU A 150 16.58 -16.87 27.31
C GLU A 150 15.07 -17.09 27.18
N GLU A 151 14.41 -16.37 26.27
CA GLU A 151 12.96 -16.44 26.06
C GLU A 151 12.57 -17.53 25.08
N ILE A 152 13.49 -18.01 24.24
CA ILE A 152 13.26 -19.04 23.21
C ILE A 152 12.50 -20.25 23.76
N PRO A 153 12.89 -20.87 24.90
CA PRO A 153 12.16 -22.04 25.38
C PRO A 153 10.72 -21.72 25.77
N THR A 154 10.47 -20.53 26.30
CA THR A 154 9.15 -20.11 26.78
C THR A 154 8.25 -19.72 25.62
N ILE A 155 8.76 -18.97 24.65
CA ILE A 155 8.05 -18.65 23.41
C ILE A 155 7.77 -19.93 22.62
N GLY A 156 8.75 -20.81 22.49
CA GLY A 156 8.60 -22.11 21.84
C GLY A 156 7.47 -22.93 22.46
N ARG A 157 7.41 -23.02 23.80
CA ARG A 157 6.28 -23.71 24.48
C ARG A 157 4.94 -23.06 24.21
N TYR A 158 4.87 -21.73 24.14
CA TYR A 158 3.65 -21.01 23.78
C TYR A 158 3.20 -21.34 22.35
N ILE A 159 4.13 -21.25 21.37
CA ILE A 159 3.88 -21.59 19.96
C ILE A 159 3.38 -23.03 19.83
N ALA A 160 4.07 -23.97 20.48
CA ALA A 160 3.68 -25.38 20.49
C ALA A 160 2.28 -25.59 21.09
N ALA A 161 1.96 -24.91 22.19
CA ALA A 161 0.66 -25.03 22.84
C ALA A 161 -0.49 -24.52 21.95
N VAL A 162 -0.33 -23.37 21.30
CA VAL A 162 -1.34 -22.80 20.40
C VAL A 162 -1.52 -23.68 19.16
N THR A 163 -0.43 -24.00 18.45
CA THR A 163 -0.49 -24.76 17.18
C THR A 163 -0.94 -26.20 17.38
N ALA A 164 -0.52 -26.88 18.45
CA ALA A 164 -1.01 -28.23 18.76
C ALA A 164 -2.51 -28.23 19.13
N ALA A 165 -2.99 -27.20 19.81
CA ALA A 165 -4.41 -27.06 20.12
C ALA A 165 -5.25 -26.83 18.84
N MET A 166 -4.78 -26.00 17.91
CA MET A 166 -5.41 -25.83 16.59
C MET A 166 -5.53 -27.18 15.85
N LEU A 167 -4.44 -27.93 15.75
CA LEU A 167 -4.44 -29.24 15.08
C LEU A 167 -5.40 -30.23 15.74
N LYS A 168 -5.46 -30.24 17.08
CA LYS A 168 -6.40 -31.08 17.84
C LYS A 168 -7.87 -30.74 17.53
N GLU A 169 -8.16 -29.48 17.18
CA GLU A 169 -9.49 -29.01 16.78
C GLU A 169 -9.78 -29.18 15.27
N GLY A 170 -8.84 -29.80 14.54
CA GLY A 170 -8.95 -29.98 13.10
C GLY A 170 -8.70 -28.70 12.30
N LEU A 171 -8.03 -27.71 12.91
CA LEU A 171 -7.55 -26.50 12.24
C LEU A 171 -6.09 -26.68 11.82
N THR A 172 -5.72 -26.13 10.66
CA THR A 172 -4.36 -26.07 10.15
C THR A 172 -3.78 -24.69 10.45
N PRO A 173 -2.69 -24.60 11.25
CA PRO A 173 -2.01 -23.34 11.51
C PRO A 173 -1.19 -22.91 10.30
N GLY A 174 -1.21 -21.60 10.02
CA GLY A 174 -0.23 -20.95 9.15
C GLY A 174 0.58 -19.93 9.94
N VAL A 175 1.88 -19.81 9.66
CA VAL A 175 2.76 -18.85 10.35
C VAL A 175 3.67 -18.13 9.37
N TRP A 176 4.09 -16.92 9.69
CA TRP A 176 5.18 -16.25 8.99
C TRP A 176 6.52 -16.93 9.30
N SER A 177 7.44 -16.93 8.33
CA SER A 177 8.68 -17.72 8.43
C SER A 177 9.79 -17.07 9.26
N ASP A 178 9.77 -15.76 9.41
CA ASP A 178 10.94 -14.95 9.77
C ASP A 178 11.50 -15.30 11.15
N MET A 179 10.63 -15.48 12.16
CA MET A 179 11.07 -15.90 13.50
C MET A 179 11.79 -17.26 13.47
N PHE A 180 11.32 -18.21 12.67
CA PHE A 180 11.85 -19.58 12.62
C PHE A 180 13.07 -19.74 11.72
N TRP A 181 13.22 -18.83 10.76
CA TRP A 181 14.42 -18.70 9.93
C TRP A 181 15.54 -18.02 10.70
N MET A 182 15.24 -16.91 11.38
CA MET A 182 16.22 -16.15 12.16
C MET A 182 16.66 -16.88 13.43
N GLU A 183 15.76 -17.65 14.04
CA GLU A 183 16.06 -18.49 15.20
C GLU A 183 15.63 -19.94 14.97
N PRO A 184 16.53 -20.76 14.38
CA PRO A 184 16.28 -22.19 14.16
C PRO A 184 15.91 -22.97 15.42
N ALA A 185 16.29 -22.51 16.62
CA ALA A 185 15.93 -23.18 17.88
C ALA A 185 14.41 -23.14 18.18
N LEU A 186 13.64 -22.27 17.51
CA LEU A 186 12.17 -22.26 17.60
C LEU A 186 11.52 -23.35 16.72
N LEU A 187 12.18 -23.79 15.65
CA LEU A 187 11.61 -24.71 14.66
C LEU A 187 11.17 -26.08 15.23
N PRO A 188 11.85 -26.68 16.24
CA PRO A 188 11.40 -27.92 16.87
C PRO A 188 10.06 -27.80 17.62
N TYR A 189 9.63 -26.58 17.99
CA TYR A 189 8.35 -26.36 18.66
C TYR A 189 7.16 -26.31 17.70
N LEU A 190 7.42 -26.17 16.40
CA LEU A 190 6.38 -26.03 15.39
C LEU A 190 5.99 -27.39 14.79
N PRO A 191 4.71 -27.81 14.87
CA PRO A 191 4.23 -29.01 14.20
C PRO A 191 4.49 -28.96 12.69
N ARG A 192 4.79 -30.10 12.07
CA ARG A 192 5.16 -30.17 10.64
C ARG A 192 3.99 -29.99 9.69
N GLU A 193 2.78 -30.15 10.21
CA GLU A 193 1.51 -29.84 9.56
C GLU A 193 1.27 -28.32 9.42
N THR A 194 2.10 -27.48 10.04
CA THR A 194 1.98 -26.02 9.94
C THR A 194 2.37 -25.54 8.54
N GLU A 195 1.58 -24.63 7.99
CA GLU A 195 1.91 -23.94 6.75
C GLU A 195 2.89 -22.79 7.00
N ILE A 196 3.98 -22.73 6.23
CA ILE A 196 4.98 -21.68 6.32
C ILE A 196 4.74 -20.64 5.23
N TYR A 197 4.55 -19.40 5.63
CA TYR A 197 4.44 -18.24 4.74
C TYR A 197 5.78 -17.51 4.74
N ASP A 198 6.61 -17.85 3.76
CA ASP A 198 7.98 -17.39 3.66
C ASP A 198 8.08 -16.04 2.96
N TRP A 199 8.04 -14.98 3.77
CA TRP A 199 7.98 -13.63 3.26
C TRP A 199 9.36 -13.03 3.02
N ASN A 200 9.50 -12.44 1.84
CA ASN A 200 10.69 -11.72 1.48
C ASN A 200 10.38 -10.61 0.47
N TYR A 201 10.45 -9.38 0.97
CA TYR A 201 10.17 -8.18 0.19
C TYR A 201 11.45 -7.48 -0.28
N TYR A 202 12.59 -7.89 0.27
CA TYR A 202 13.87 -7.19 0.15
C TYR A 202 14.99 -8.20 -0.11
N GLY A 203 15.40 -8.29 -1.37
CA GLY A 203 16.40 -9.27 -1.82
C GLY A 203 15.80 -10.66 -1.99
N HIS A 204 16.34 -11.47 -2.91
CA HIS A 204 15.87 -12.83 -3.12
C HIS A 204 16.57 -13.77 -2.12
N ARG A 205 15.81 -14.59 -1.38
CA ARG A 205 16.35 -15.61 -0.47
C ARG A 205 15.62 -16.94 -0.65
N PRO A 206 15.72 -17.59 -1.82
CA PRO A 206 15.02 -18.86 -2.05
C PRO A 206 15.51 -19.99 -1.14
N GLU A 207 16.69 -19.88 -0.54
CA GLU A 207 17.24 -20.87 0.39
C GLU A 207 16.41 -21.07 1.66
N SER A 208 15.61 -20.08 2.08
CA SER A 208 14.67 -20.26 3.21
C SER A 208 13.56 -21.25 2.87
N ILE A 209 13.06 -21.24 1.63
CA ILE A 209 12.09 -22.23 1.14
C ILE A 209 12.67 -23.64 1.31
N ARG A 210 13.88 -23.87 0.78
CA ARG A 210 14.55 -25.17 0.90
C ARG A 210 14.74 -25.57 2.35
N TYR A 211 15.17 -24.65 3.20
CA TYR A 211 15.36 -24.95 4.63
C TYR A 211 14.10 -25.46 5.30
N PHE A 212 12.93 -24.83 5.08
CA PHE A 212 11.68 -25.33 5.66
C PHE A 212 11.29 -26.69 5.07
N ARG A 213 11.46 -26.88 3.76
CA ARG A 213 11.21 -28.17 3.10
C ARG A 213 12.10 -29.29 3.65
N ASP A 214 13.40 -29.04 3.80
CA ASP A 214 14.38 -29.98 4.35
C ASP A 214 14.10 -30.33 5.82
N ASN A 215 13.44 -29.42 6.55
CA ASN A 215 13.01 -29.65 7.92
C ASN A 215 11.62 -30.31 8.04
N GLY A 216 11.01 -30.71 6.92
CA GLY A 216 9.78 -31.51 6.87
C GLY A 216 8.48 -30.71 6.81
N PHE A 217 8.52 -29.41 6.51
CA PHE A 217 7.30 -28.63 6.26
C PHE A 217 6.87 -28.81 4.80
N GLU A 218 5.70 -29.41 4.59
CA GLU A 218 5.23 -29.69 3.23
C GLU A 218 4.64 -28.45 2.54
N GLN A 219 3.96 -27.59 3.29
CA GLN A 219 3.30 -26.41 2.74
C GLN A 219 4.14 -25.17 3.02
N VAL A 220 5.02 -24.83 2.06
CA VAL A 220 5.83 -23.62 2.10
C VAL A 220 5.39 -22.71 0.96
N ILE A 221 4.98 -21.49 1.29
CA ILE A 221 4.42 -20.50 0.38
C ILE A 221 5.39 -19.35 0.28
N ALA A 222 5.84 -19.01 -0.93
CA ALA A 222 6.69 -17.85 -1.16
C ALA A 222 5.85 -16.57 -1.12
N VAL A 223 6.27 -15.57 -0.33
CA VAL A 223 5.50 -14.34 -0.12
C VAL A 223 6.32 -13.09 -0.49
N PRO A 224 6.42 -12.75 -1.79
CA PRO A 224 6.87 -11.42 -2.19
C PRO A 224 5.79 -10.36 -1.89
N SER A 225 6.16 -9.11 -2.06
CA SER A 225 5.26 -7.97 -1.88
C SER A 225 5.12 -7.15 -3.16
N ASP A 226 3.95 -6.53 -3.33
CA ASP A 226 3.70 -5.50 -4.33
C ASP A 226 4.17 -4.08 -3.92
N ASN A 227 4.76 -3.96 -2.73
CA ASN A 227 5.20 -2.74 -2.04
C ASN A 227 4.09 -1.70 -1.84
N GLY A 228 2.85 -2.17 -1.74
CA GLY A 228 1.67 -1.32 -1.62
C GLY A 228 1.70 -0.38 -0.41
N TRP A 229 2.35 -0.78 0.68
CA TRP A 229 2.39 0.00 1.92
C TRP A 229 3.06 1.36 1.77
N GLU A 230 3.85 1.51 0.73
CA GLU A 230 4.72 2.64 0.56
C GLU A 230 4.02 3.77 -0.24
N GLY A 231 2.77 3.50 -0.70
CA GLY A 231 1.87 4.45 -1.36
C GLY A 231 2.28 4.80 -2.80
N PHE A 232 1.66 5.82 -3.41
CA PHE A 232 2.01 6.29 -4.77
C PHE A 232 3.50 6.74 -4.88
N VAL A 233 4.09 7.15 -3.75
CA VAL A 233 5.50 7.57 -3.63
C VAL A 233 6.41 6.38 -3.27
N GLY A 234 5.81 5.26 -2.91
CA GLY A 234 6.46 4.06 -2.43
C GLY A 234 7.36 3.40 -3.44
N PHE A 235 6.87 3.23 -4.65
CA PHE A 235 7.72 2.71 -5.73
C PHE A 235 9.01 3.54 -5.91
N GLN A 236 8.96 4.86 -5.64
CA GLN A 236 10.13 5.75 -5.66
C GLN A 236 10.98 5.65 -4.39
N ARG A 237 10.37 5.45 -3.21
CA ARG A 237 11.06 5.30 -1.93
C ARG A 237 11.70 3.93 -1.74
N ALA A 238 11.05 2.82 -2.07
CA ALA A 238 11.64 1.49 -2.08
C ALA A 238 12.81 1.52 -3.05
N SER A 239 12.62 2.06 -4.26
CA SER A 239 13.70 2.29 -5.21
C SER A 239 14.84 3.16 -4.67
N ALA A 240 14.57 4.19 -3.86
CA ALA A 240 15.59 5.11 -3.33
C ALA A 240 16.29 4.58 -2.06
N TYR A 241 15.55 3.93 -1.17
CA TYR A 241 16.02 3.28 0.05
C TYR A 241 16.89 2.06 -0.29
N LEU A 242 16.46 1.25 -1.26
CA LEU A 242 17.23 0.13 -1.78
C LEU A 242 18.46 0.62 -2.58
N ARG A 243 18.34 1.71 -3.35
CA ARG A 243 19.52 2.39 -3.96
C ARG A 243 20.53 2.87 -2.92
N ALA A 244 20.07 3.44 -1.81
CA ALA A 244 20.94 3.98 -0.77
C ALA A 244 21.73 2.90 -0.01
N ARG A 245 21.23 1.66 0.02
CA ARG A 245 21.94 0.50 0.61
C ARG A 245 22.84 -0.26 -0.37
N GLY A 246 22.84 0.11 -1.65
CA GLY A 246 23.51 -0.66 -2.70
C GLY A 246 22.73 -1.91 -3.13
N ASP A 247 21.52 -2.11 -2.59
CA ASP A 247 20.61 -3.24 -2.84
C ASP A 247 19.75 -2.94 -4.09
N LEU A 248 20.40 -2.56 -5.19
CA LEU A 248 19.77 -1.92 -6.34
C LEU A 248 19.01 -2.91 -7.26
N ALA A 249 17.83 -3.35 -6.85
CA ALA A 249 16.69 -3.76 -7.67
C ALA A 249 15.52 -4.00 -6.68
N VAL A 250 14.41 -3.27 -6.74
CA VAL A 250 13.15 -3.81 -7.27
C VAL A 250 13.08 -3.51 -8.76
N ALA A 251 13.82 -4.30 -9.53
CA ALA A 251 13.67 -4.31 -10.97
C ALA A 251 12.30 -4.94 -11.30
N PRO A 252 11.61 -4.47 -12.37
CA PRO A 252 10.46 -5.19 -12.91
C PRO A 252 10.84 -6.65 -13.21
N GLY A 253 10.47 -7.59 -12.33
CA GLY A 253 10.92 -8.98 -12.42
C GLY A 253 11.32 -9.63 -11.10
N GLU A 254 11.51 -8.89 -10.00
CA GLU A 254 11.95 -9.51 -8.73
C GLU A 254 10.90 -10.42 -8.10
N ILE A 255 9.62 -10.05 -8.18
CA ILE A 255 8.53 -10.89 -7.70
C ILE A 255 8.58 -12.23 -8.42
N GLU A 256 8.71 -12.21 -9.74
CA GLU A 256 8.67 -13.42 -10.55
C GLU A 256 9.97 -14.21 -10.48
N ALA A 257 11.12 -13.55 -10.37
CA ALA A 257 12.39 -14.21 -10.12
C ALA A 257 12.39 -14.91 -8.75
N PHE A 258 11.92 -14.24 -7.69
CA PHE A 258 11.75 -14.89 -6.38
C PHE A 258 10.77 -16.05 -6.45
N LEU A 259 9.64 -15.91 -7.14
CA LEU A 259 8.70 -17.01 -7.31
C LEU A 259 9.28 -18.17 -8.13
N GLU A 260 10.10 -17.90 -9.16
CA GLU A 260 10.80 -18.93 -9.93
C GLU A 260 11.83 -19.66 -9.07
N ASP A 261 12.67 -18.93 -8.34
CA ASP A 261 13.65 -19.52 -7.45
C ASP A 261 12.96 -20.32 -6.33
N ALA A 262 11.89 -19.80 -5.73
CA ALA A 262 11.11 -20.50 -4.72
C ALA A 262 10.45 -21.78 -5.27
N LYS A 263 9.92 -21.74 -6.49
CA LYS A 263 9.40 -22.93 -7.18
C LYS A 263 10.49 -23.97 -7.40
N ASN A 264 11.70 -23.55 -7.78
CA ASN A 264 12.85 -24.44 -7.95
C ASN A 264 13.30 -25.08 -6.63
N GLU A 265 13.15 -24.37 -5.50
CA GLU A 265 13.39 -24.89 -4.15
C GLU A 265 12.18 -25.65 -3.55
N GLY A 266 11.09 -25.81 -4.32
CA GLY A 266 9.96 -26.68 -3.96
C GLY A 266 8.81 -26.01 -3.21
N ALA A 267 8.63 -24.70 -3.34
CA ALA A 267 7.45 -24.00 -2.82
C ALA A 267 6.15 -24.59 -3.40
N ASP A 268 5.13 -24.74 -2.55
CA ASP A 268 3.80 -25.24 -2.95
C ASP A 268 2.95 -24.17 -3.64
N GLY A 269 3.23 -22.91 -3.31
CA GLY A 269 2.48 -21.75 -3.80
C GLY A 269 3.23 -20.42 -3.68
N GLY A 270 2.57 -19.38 -4.18
CA GLY A 270 3.00 -18.00 -4.06
C GLY A 270 1.86 -17.13 -3.52
N MET A 271 2.19 -16.15 -2.69
CA MET A 271 1.26 -15.15 -2.17
C MET A 271 1.82 -13.75 -2.39
N ILE A 272 1.11 -12.90 -3.12
CA ILE A 272 1.51 -11.49 -3.23
C ILE A 272 0.94 -10.73 -2.04
N ALA A 273 1.82 -10.25 -1.17
CA ALA A 273 1.45 -9.46 -0.01
C ALA A 273 1.20 -7.99 -0.40
N ASN A 274 -0.01 -7.50 -0.11
CA ASN A 274 -0.34 -6.08 -0.16
C ASN A 274 -0.57 -5.57 1.27
N TRP A 275 0.47 -4.97 1.87
CA TRP A 275 0.30 -4.26 3.15
C TRP A 275 -0.17 -2.82 2.91
N GLU A 276 -0.91 -2.27 3.85
CA GLU A 276 -1.38 -0.89 3.79
C GLU A 276 -0.81 -0.07 4.95
N ASN A 277 0.17 0.82 4.70
CA ASN A 277 0.61 1.79 5.71
C ASN A 277 -0.03 3.18 5.52
N THR A 278 -0.66 3.48 4.36
CA THR A 278 -1.21 4.82 4.05
C THR A 278 -2.46 4.82 3.16
N THR A 279 -3.63 5.12 3.75
CA THR A 279 -4.87 5.65 3.11
C THR A 279 -5.49 4.94 1.89
N GLY A 280 -5.24 3.65 1.67
CA GLY A 280 -5.98 2.83 0.71
C GLY A 280 -5.59 3.06 -0.77
N ARG A 281 -4.49 3.77 -1.04
CA ARG A 281 -4.13 4.22 -2.42
C ARG A 281 -3.22 3.25 -3.18
N SER A 282 -2.86 2.12 -2.57
CA SER A 282 -1.79 1.22 -3.03
C SER A 282 -2.15 0.26 -4.16
N LEU A 283 -3.43 -0.10 -4.30
CA LEU A 283 -3.85 -1.18 -5.21
C LEU A 283 -3.56 -0.84 -6.68
N TRP A 284 -3.68 0.43 -7.08
CA TRP A 284 -3.45 0.86 -8.46
C TRP A 284 -1.97 0.79 -8.86
N SER A 285 -1.05 1.06 -7.93
CA SER A 285 0.39 0.87 -8.16
C SER A 285 0.79 -0.60 -8.22
N ALA A 286 0.00 -1.49 -7.63
CA ALA A 286 0.26 -2.92 -7.59
C ALA A 286 -0.23 -3.69 -8.82
N LEU A 287 -1.09 -3.12 -9.67
CA LEU A 287 -1.75 -3.86 -10.76
C LEU A 287 -0.80 -4.57 -11.73
N VAL A 288 0.26 -3.89 -12.17
CA VAL A 288 1.23 -4.47 -13.11
C VAL A 288 2.02 -5.63 -12.45
N PRO A 289 2.68 -5.44 -11.30
CA PRO A 289 3.34 -6.55 -10.62
C PRO A 289 2.38 -7.70 -10.25
N LEU A 290 1.15 -7.38 -9.83
CA LEU A 290 0.10 -8.37 -9.54
C LEU A 290 -0.26 -9.21 -10.76
N ALA A 291 -0.45 -8.57 -11.92
CA ALA A 291 -0.78 -9.25 -13.17
C ALA A 291 0.36 -10.12 -13.67
N ARG A 292 1.60 -9.62 -13.62
CA ARG A 292 2.78 -10.39 -14.01
C ARG A 292 2.95 -11.62 -13.12
N ALA A 293 2.84 -11.47 -11.81
CA ALA A 293 2.92 -12.59 -10.87
C ALA A 293 1.81 -13.63 -11.08
N GLY A 294 0.57 -13.18 -11.30
CA GLY A 294 -0.56 -14.06 -11.57
C GLY A 294 -0.34 -14.90 -12.83
N LEU A 295 0.00 -14.24 -13.94
CA LEU A 295 0.29 -14.90 -15.21
C LEU A 295 1.50 -15.85 -15.10
N TRP A 296 2.55 -15.45 -14.40
CA TRP A 296 3.72 -16.29 -14.14
C TRP A 296 3.33 -17.55 -13.34
N MET A 297 2.57 -17.41 -12.26
CA MET A 297 2.16 -18.53 -11.42
C MET A 297 1.25 -19.52 -12.16
N GLN A 298 0.51 -19.05 -13.17
CA GLN A 298 -0.27 -19.88 -14.10
C GLN A 298 0.59 -20.58 -15.18
N GLY A 299 1.86 -20.21 -15.32
CA GLY A 299 2.71 -20.65 -16.44
C GLY A 299 2.32 -20.03 -17.78
N ARG A 300 1.59 -18.90 -17.76
CA ARG A 300 1.18 -18.16 -18.96
C ARG A 300 2.15 -17.05 -19.34
N TRP A 301 3.11 -16.75 -18.47
CA TRP A 301 4.16 -15.78 -18.71
C TRP A 301 5.51 -16.35 -18.26
N GLU A 302 6.55 -16.12 -19.06
CA GLU A 302 7.92 -16.54 -18.76
C GLU A 302 8.76 -15.32 -18.38
N TYR A 303 9.56 -15.49 -17.33
CA TYR A 303 10.50 -14.46 -16.88
C TYR A 303 11.47 -14.05 -18.01
N GLY A 304 11.66 -12.75 -18.19
CA GLY A 304 12.59 -12.19 -19.19
C GLY A 304 12.02 -12.02 -20.61
N LYS A 305 10.76 -12.41 -20.86
CA LYS A 305 10.10 -12.13 -22.15
C LYS A 305 9.30 -10.81 -22.11
N PRO A 306 9.51 -9.88 -23.06
CA PRO A 306 8.76 -8.64 -23.14
C PRO A 306 7.38 -8.91 -23.77
N GLU A 307 6.38 -9.21 -22.94
CA GLU A 307 5.00 -9.33 -23.40
C GLU A 307 4.08 -8.43 -22.56
N GLU A 308 4.37 -7.12 -22.60
CA GLU A 308 3.50 -6.07 -22.02
C GLU A 308 2.05 -6.19 -22.53
N GLU A 309 1.87 -6.69 -23.75
CA GLU A 309 0.57 -6.97 -24.35
C GLU A 309 -0.25 -8.01 -23.56
N GLN A 310 0.37 -9.08 -23.08
CA GLN A 310 -0.32 -10.09 -22.27
C GLN A 310 -0.76 -9.51 -20.92
N VAL A 311 0.09 -8.70 -20.29
CA VAL A 311 -0.21 -8.02 -19.02
C VAL A 311 -1.36 -7.05 -19.21
N GLU A 312 -1.33 -6.23 -20.27
CA GLU A 312 -2.41 -5.29 -20.58
C GLU A 312 -3.72 -6.00 -20.94
N GLN A 313 -3.67 -7.04 -21.76
CA GLN A 313 -4.84 -7.84 -22.08
C GLN A 313 -5.43 -8.48 -20.82
N ALA A 314 -4.57 -8.98 -19.92
CA ALA A 314 -4.99 -9.56 -18.66
C ALA A 314 -5.61 -8.53 -17.72
N LEU A 315 -5.09 -7.30 -17.66
CA LEU A 315 -5.65 -6.20 -16.85
C LEU A 315 -6.94 -5.62 -17.44
N PHE A 316 -6.93 -5.26 -18.72
CA PHE A 316 -7.98 -4.43 -19.33
C PHE A 316 -8.98 -5.21 -20.20
N GLY A 317 -8.72 -6.49 -20.46
CA GLY A 317 -9.61 -7.37 -21.25
C GLY A 317 -9.56 -7.08 -22.75
N ARG A 318 -8.77 -6.08 -23.16
CA ARG A 318 -8.50 -5.65 -24.52
C ARG A 318 -7.13 -5.02 -24.57
N MET A 319 -6.46 -5.08 -25.72
CA MET A 319 -5.33 -4.17 -25.96
C MET A 319 -5.83 -2.73 -25.83
N THR A 320 -5.11 -1.94 -25.05
CA THR A 320 -5.39 -0.51 -25.00
C THR A 320 -4.68 0.17 -26.18
N PRO A 321 -5.09 1.38 -26.60
CA PRO A 321 -4.34 2.15 -27.58
C PRO A 321 -2.87 2.36 -27.18
N TYR A 322 -2.56 2.30 -25.88
CA TYR A 322 -1.22 2.48 -25.33
C TYR A 322 -0.24 1.41 -25.82
N THR A 323 -0.55 0.11 -25.78
CA THR A 323 0.37 -0.95 -26.28
C THR A 323 0.66 -0.79 -27.76
N ARG A 324 -0.38 -0.45 -28.55
CA ARG A 324 -0.24 -0.21 -30.00
C ARG A 324 0.72 0.94 -30.27
N ILE A 325 0.63 2.00 -29.48
CA ILE A 325 1.46 3.19 -29.58
C ILE A 325 2.87 2.93 -29.07
N VAL A 326 3.04 2.23 -27.94
CA VAL A 326 4.37 1.88 -27.39
C VAL A 326 5.10 0.91 -28.31
N ALA A 327 4.43 -0.09 -28.89
CA ALA A 327 5.00 -0.98 -29.89
C ALA A 327 5.42 -0.22 -31.16
N GLN A 328 4.53 0.64 -31.69
CA GLN A 328 4.85 1.50 -32.84
C GLN A 328 6.00 2.47 -32.55
N LEU A 329 6.08 3.03 -31.33
CA LEU A 329 7.16 3.93 -30.92
C LEU A 329 8.48 3.19 -30.67
N ARG A 330 8.46 1.94 -30.22
CA ARG A 330 9.64 1.09 -30.07
C ARG A 330 10.21 0.73 -31.44
N ASP A 331 9.36 0.36 -32.38
CA ASP A 331 9.73 0.12 -33.78
C ASP A 331 10.27 1.40 -34.44
N LEU A 332 9.64 2.56 -34.18
CA LEU A 332 10.12 3.86 -34.65
C LEU A 332 11.44 4.30 -34.00
N GLN A 333 11.65 4.05 -32.71
CA GLN A 333 12.92 4.36 -32.03
C GLN A 333 14.07 3.51 -32.54
N VAL A 334 13.84 2.21 -32.77
CA VAL A 334 14.84 1.32 -33.37
C VAL A 334 15.17 1.81 -34.78
N HIS A 335 14.16 2.17 -35.58
CA HIS A 335 14.37 2.67 -36.94
C HIS A 335 15.05 4.05 -37.02
N ASN A 336 14.80 4.93 -36.06
CA ASN A 336 15.36 6.28 -36.01
C ASN A 336 16.75 6.35 -35.36
N LEU A 337 17.06 5.45 -34.41
CA LEU A 337 18.41 5.27 -33.87
C LEU A 337 19.39 4.76 -34.94
N GLU A 338 18.92 3.89 -35.84
CA GLU A 338 19.71 3.42 -36.99
C GLU A 338 19.98 4.52 -38.03
N LYS A 339 19.19 5.61 -38.03
CA LYS A 339 19.26 6.70 -39.02
C LYS A 339 19.76 8.03 -38.47
N GLY A 340 19.89 8.19 -37.15
CA GLY A 340 20.41 9.41 -36.52
C GLY A 340 19.47 10.61 -36.52
N GLU A 341 18.17 10.41 -36.73
CA GLU A 341 17.18 11.49 -36.83
C GLU A 341 16.17 11.42 -35.67
N LEU A 342 16.19 12.41 -34.78
CA LEU A 342 15.25 12.56 -33.67
C LEU A 342 14.22 13.65 -34.01
N SER A 343 13.21 13.31 -34.80
CA SER A 343 12.00 14.13 -34.94
C SER A 343 10.77 13.28 -34.62
N LEU A 344 10.01 13.66 -33.60
CA LEU A 344 8.72 13.03 -33.27
C LEU A 344 7.62 13.63 -34.16
N PRO A 345 6.75 12.82 -34.79
CA PRO A 345 5.62 13.32 -35.57
C PRO A 345 4.64 14.14 -34.70
N GLN A 346 4.01 15.15 -35.31
CA GLN A 346 3.10 16.09 -34.67
C GLN A 346 1.88 15.40 -34.00
N ASP A 347 1.53 14.22 -34.49
CA ASP A 347 0.43 13.37 -34.04
C ASP A 347 0.72 12.77 -32.64
N ALA A 348 1.99 12.58 -32.29
CA ALA A 348 2.43 12.09 -30.98
C ALA A 348 2.26 13.15 -29.87
N LEU A 349 2.30 14.44 -30.23
CA LEU A 349 2.09 15.55 -29.28
C LEU A 349 0.63 15.63 -28.80
N TYR A 350 -0.33 15.19 -29.61
CA TYR A 350 -1.75 15.16 -29.24
C TYR A 350 -2.08 14.09 -28.18
N GLN A 351 -1.19 13.13 -27.93
CA GLN A 351 -1.43 12.00 -27.00
C GLN A 351 -0.59 12.07 -25.72
N LEU A 352 0.26 13.10 -25.59
CA LEU A 352 1.08 13.39 -24.41
C LEU A 352 0.31 13.40 -23.06
N PRO A 353 -0.94 13.90 -22.97
CA PRO A 353 -1.67 13.95 -21.69
C PRO A 353 -2.03 12.57 -21.12
N SER A 354 -2.16 11.56 -21.98
CA SER A 354 -2.37 10.15 -21.57
C SER A 354 -1.04 9.48 -21.20
N MET A 355 0.07 9.90 -21.83
CA MET A 355 1.41 9.39 -21.56
C MET A 355 1.96 9.85 -20.21
N LEU A 356 1.62 11.06 -19.75
CA LEU A 356 2.14 11.63 -18.49
C LEU A 356 1.56 10.99 -17.21
N LYS A 357 0.51 10.17 -17.32
CA LYS A 357 -0.09 9.48 -16.17
C LYS A 357 0.71 8.27 -15.69
N LEU A 358 1.73 7.80 -16.42
CA LEU A 358 2.41 6.53 -16.13
C LEU A 358 3.93 6.52 -16.35
N LEU A 359 4.59 7.65 -16.58
CA LEU A 359 6.04 7.66 -16.84
C LEU A 359 6.89 7.84 -15.57
N ASN A 360 7.63 6.78 -15.25
CA ASN A 360 8.60 6.70 -14.17
C ASN A 360 9.98 7.19 -14.67
N ARG A 361 10.29 8.49 -14.51
CA ARG A 361 11.60 9.09 -14.85
C ARG A 361 12.09 10.12 -13.81
N PRO A 362 13.42 10.35 -13.68
CA PRO A 362 14.04 11.08 -12.57
C PRO A 362 13.65 12.56 -12.46
N MET A 363 13.74 13.13 -11.25
CA MET A 363 13.22 14.46 -10.87
C MET A 363 13.66 15.65 -11.74
N GLY A 364 14.88 15.65 -12.31
CA GLY A 364 15.31 16.75 -13.21
C GLY A 364 14.46 16.88 -14.47
N PHE A 365 13.83 15.80 -14.93
CA PHE A 365 12.93 15.81 -16.08
C PHE A 365 11.63 16.58 -15.79
N TRP A 366 11.19 16.63 -14.53
CA TRP A 366 9.93 17.27 -14.15
C TRP A 366 10.06 18.78 -14.06
N ASP A 367 11.20 19.31 -13.61
CA ASP A 367 11.48 20.75 -13.62
C ASP A 367 11.55 21.27 -15.05
N ASP A 368 12.22 20.54 -15.95
CA ASP A 368 12.28 20.84 -17.38
C ASP A 368 10.90 20.72 -18.05
N THR A 369 10.11 19.70 -17.67
CA THR A 369 8.75 19.51 -18.21
C THR A 369 7.79 20.59 -17.73
N ILE A 370 7.88 21.01 -16.45
CA ILE A 370 7.08 22.11 -15.90
C ILE A 370 7.48 23.44 -16.55
N ALA A 371 8.78 23.67 -16.78
CA ALA A 371 9.27 24.83 -17.51
C ALA A 371 8.77 24.86 -18.95
N LEU A 372 8.88 23.74 -19.68
CA LEU A 372 8.34 23.59 -21.05
C LEU A 372 6.83 23.82 -21.10
N TYR A 373 6.10 23.31 -20.10
CA TYR A 373 4.65 23.44 -20.02
C TYR A 373 4.24 24.90 -19.75
N ASN A 374 4.98 25.60 -18.88
CA ASN A 374 4.75 27.01 -18.58
C ASN A 374 5.11 27.92 -19.77
N GLU A 375 6.11 27.56 -20.59
CA GLU A 375 6.45 28.28 -21.83
C GLU A 375 5.44 28.02 -22.95
N ALA A 376 4.93 26.79 -23.10
CA ALA A 376 4.00 26.43 -24.18
C ALA A 376 2.55 26.86 -23.91
N LEU A 377 2.15 27.00 -22.64
CA LEU A 377 0.77 27.28 -22.23
C LEU A 377 0.16 28.55 -22.87
N PRO A 378 0.87 29.70 -22.90
CA PRO A 378 0.31 30.94 -23.44
C PRO A 378 0.01 30.83 -24.94
N GLN A 379 0.87 30.15 -25.71
CA GLN A 379 0.69 29.97 -27.15
C GLN A 379 -0.45 29.00 -27.44
N MET A 380 -0.51 27.85 -26.74
CA MET A 380 -1.62 26.90 -26.87
C MET A 380 -2.97 27.54 -26.53
N ARG A 381 -2.99 28.44 -25.54
CA ARG A 381 -4.19 29.21 -25.17
C ARG A 381 -4.60 30.22 -26.24
N ALA A 382 -3.64 30.96 -26.80
CA ALA A 382 -3.89 31.90 -27.89
C ALA A 382 -4.41 31.21 -29.16
N ASP A 383 -3.85 30.04 -29.50
CA ASP A 383 -4.27 29.25 -30.67
C ASP A 383 -5.67 28.66 -30.50
N LEU A 384 -6.06 28.30 -29.27
CA LEU A 384 -7.41 27.84 -28.93
C LEU A 384 -8.44 28.97 -28.86
N GLU A 385 -8.05 30.17 -28.40
CA GLU A 385 -8.92 31.36 -28.31
C GLU A 385 -9.18 32.00 -29.69
N ALA A 386 -8.27 31.83 -30.65
CA ALA A 386 -8.44 32.29 -32.03
C ALA A 386 -9.47 31.45 -32.85
N TRP A 387 -10.01 30.37 -32.28
CA TRP A 387 -10.86 29.40 -32.98
C TRP A 387 -12.33 29.47 -32.52
N VAL A 388 -13.27 29.72 -33.45
CA VAL A 388 -14.73 29.71 -33.21
C VAL A 388 -15.47 29.13 -34.44
N PRO A 389 -16.61 28.40 -34.30
CA PRO A 389 -17.27 27.87 -33.10
C PRO A 389 -17.14 26.35 -32.96
N ILE A 390 -17.01 25.92 -31.71
CA ILE A 390 -16.63 24.57 -31.29
C ILE A 390 -17.86 23.68 -31.07
N SER A 391 -17.79 22.41 -31.49
CA SER A 391 -18.84 21.39 -31.33
C SER A 391 -18.95 20.86 -29.89
N ALA A 392 -20.04 20.13 -29.57
CA ALA A 392 -20.27 19.58 -28.23
C ALA A 392 -19.20 18.57 -27.75
N GLN A 393 -18.56 17.85 -28.68
CA GLN A 393 -17.49 16.89 -28.37
C GLN A 393 -16.19 17.56 -27.92
N GLU A 394 -15.89 18.72 -28.50
CA GLU A 394 -14.68 19.49 -28.18
C GLU A 394 -14.85 20.30 -26.88
N LYS A 395 -16.08 20.67 -26.50
CA LYS A 395 -16.38 21.18 -25.15
C LYS A 395 -16.12 20.13 -24.06
N TYR A 396 -16.36 18.86 -24.35
CA TYR A 396 -16.04 17.75 -23.45
C TYR A 396 -14.53 17.54 -23.34
N ALA A 397 -13.79 17.63 -24.45
CA ALA A 397 -12.33 17.58 -24.45
C ALA A 397 -11.70 18.74 -23.67
N HIS A 398 -12.23 19.96 -23.81
CA HIS A 398 -11.80 21.14 -23.03
C HIS A 398 -12.11 20.96 -21.54
N ALA A 399 -13.30 20.49 -21.17
CA ALA A 399 -13.63 20.19 -19.77
C ALA A 399 -12.72 19.10 -19.17
N ALA A 400 -12.40 18.06 -19.95
CA ALA A 400 -11.45 17.01 -19.56
C ALA A 400 -10.02 17.56 -19.40
N LEU A 401 -9.57 18.46 -20.29
CA LEU A 401 -8.25 19.11 -20.20
C LEU A 401 -8.15 20.00 -18.95
N CYS A 402 -9.18 20.80 -18.68
CA CYS A 402 -9.28 21.64 -17.47
C CYS A 402 -9.30 20.80 -16.19
N SER A 403 -9.96 19.63 -16.22
CA SER A 403 -9.95 18.66 -15.12
C SER A 403 -8.57 18.02 -14.93
N VAL A 404 -7.85 17.70 -16.02
CA VAL A 404 -6.48 17.15 -15.97
C VAL A 404 -5.48 18.16 -15.41
N VAL A 405 -5.48 19.40 -15.89
CA VAL A 405 -4.60 20.47 -15.36
C VAL A 405 -4.90 20.73 -13.88
N THR A 406 -6.17 20.67 -13.51
CA THR A 406 -6.63 20.76 -12.13
C THR A 406 -6.11 19.61 -11.27
N ASN A 407 -6.24 18.37 -11.73
CA ASN A 407 -5.79 17.19 -11.01
C ASN A 407 -4.26 17.12 -10.90
N VAL A 408 -3.52 17.61 -11.89
CA VAL A 408 -2.05 17.75 -11.83
C VAL A 408 -1.65 18.80 -10.80
N ARG A 409 -2.38 19.93 -10.69
CA ARG A 409 -2.15 20.93 -9.65
C ARG A 409 -2.46 20.41 -8.24
N VAL A 410 -3.55 19.64 -8.08
CA VAL A 410 -3.91 18.98 -6.81
C VAL A 410 -2.91 17.86 -6.47
N ALA A 411 -2.40 17.13 -7.46
CA ALA A 411 -1.35 16.13 -7.24
C ALA A 411 -0.02 16.79 -6.79
N SER A 412 0.40 17.88 -7.46
CA SER A 412 1.57 18.67 -7.08
C SER A 412 1.43 19.27 -5.66
N LEU A 413 0.21 19.69 -5.31
CA LEU A 413 -0.16 20.14 -3.97
C LEU A 413 0.00 19.03 -2.92
N LEU A 414 -0.57 17.85 -3.17
CA LEU A 414 -0.45 16.69 -2.29
C LEU A 414 1.01 16.21 -2.16
N MET A 415 1.79 16.31 -3.24
CA MET A 415 3.23 16.04 -3.22
C MET A 415 3.99 17.07 -2.38
N SER A 416 3.61 18.35 -2.42
CA SER A 416 4.21 19.40 -1.59
C SER A 416 3.90 19.16 -0.10
N VAL A 417 2.67 18.77 0.24
CA VAL A 417 2.28 18.39 1.62
C VAL A 417 3.01 17.12 2.08
N SER A 418 3.18 16.13 1.20
CA SER A 418 3.92 14.91 1.49
C SER A 418 5.43 15.16 1.68
N ARG A 419 6.03 16.04 0.86
CA ARG A 419 7.41 16.50 1.03
C ARG A 419 7.58 17.21 2.36
N ALA A 420 6.65 18.08 2.71
CA ALA A 420 6.62 18.75 4.01
C ALA A 420 6.60 17.72 5.16
N ARG A 421 5.73 16.70 5.09
CA ARG A 421 5.68 15.60 6.07
C ARG A 421 7.00 14.82 6.16
N THR A 422 7.70 14.63 5.05
CA THR A 422 8.99 13.93 4.97
C THR A 422 10.09 14.71 5.68
N ILE A 423 10.23 15.99 5.33
CA ILE A 423 11.19 16.92 5.93
C ILE A 423 11.02 16.95 7.46
N TYR A 424 9.77 16.99 7.93
CA TYR A 424 9.46 16.96 9.36
C TYR A 424 9.80 15.62 10.02
N HIS A 425 9.49 14.49 9.38
CA HIS A 425 9.79 13.17 9.93
C HIS A 425 11.30 12.91 10.02
N GLU A 426 12.06 13.33 9.02
CA GLU A 426 13.52 13.28 9.05
C GLU A 426 14.11 14.20 10.14
N ALA A 427 13.52 15.37 10.35
CA ALA A 427 13.87 16.25 11.47
C ALA A 427 13.57 15.61 12.83
N ALA A 428 12.48 14.85 12.93
CA ALA A 428 12.06 14.18 14.17
C ALA A 428 12.87 12.92 14.50
N LEU A 429 13.29 12.16 13.48
CA LEU A 429 14.10 10.95 13.63
C LEU A 429 15.57 11.27 13.91
N LYS A 430 16.13 12.32 13.31
CA LYS A 430 17.46 12.83 13.66
C LYS A 430 17.30 13.62 14.96
N GLN A 431 17.45 12.94 16.12
CA GLN A 431 17.31 13.52 17.46
C GLN A 431 17.73 15.01 17.49
N PHE A 432 16.79 15.87 17.87
CA PHE A 432 16.82 17.34 17.86
C PHE A 432 17.94 17.98 18.72
N HIS A 433 19.20 17.67 18.45
CA HIS A 433 20.35 18.25 19.17
C HIS A 433 20.77 19.60 18.59
N ASP A 434 20.25 19.99 17.42
CA ASP A 434 20.53 21.28 16.78
C ASP A 434 19.22 22.06 16.49
N PRO A 435 18.85 23.03 17.36
CA PRO A 435 17.71 23.91 17.16
C PRO A 435 17.77 24.73 15.86
N ALA A 436 18.96 25.04 15.34
CA ALA A 436 19.12 25.81 14.11
C ALA A 436 18.75 24.97 12.88
N ALA A 437 19.21 23.70 12.83
CA ALA A 437 18.82 22.77 11.79
C ALA A 437 17.30 22.51 11.76
N PHE A 438 16.66 22.45 12.94
CA PHE A 438 15.21 22.33 13.02
C PHE A 438 14.46 23.54 12.46
N LEU A 439 14.92 24.76 12.74
CA LEU A 439 14.32 25.98 12.22
C LEU A 439 14.40 26.08 10.69
N VAL A 440 15.50 25.59 10.09
CA VAL A 440 15.63 25.51 8.61
C VAL A 440 14.61 24.55 8.02
N LEU A 441 14.51 23.32 8.56
CA LEU A 441 13.53 22.32 8.09
C LEU A 441 12.09 22.80 8.31
N LEU A 442 11.84 23.54 9.39
CA LEU A 442 10.54 24.13 9.67
C LEU A 442 10.18 25.25 8.69
N GLU A 443 11.14 26.10 8.28
CA GLU A 443 10.87 27.12 7.27
C GLU A 443 10.63 26.51 5.89
N GLU A 444 11.34 25.45 5.51
CA GLU A 444 11.04 24.68 4.30
C GLU A 444 9.64 24.06 4.33
N PHE A 445 9.24 23.51 5.48
CA PHE A 445 7.89 23.00 5.71
C PHE A 445 6.83 24.10 5.54
N CYS A 446 7.02 25.25 6.18
CA CYS A 446 6.16 26.42 6.04
C CYS A 446 6.09 26.91 4.59
N GLY A 447 7.21 26.92 3.87
CA GLY A 447 7.29 27.26 2.45
C GLY A 447 6.41 26.36 1.58
N CYS A 448 6.46 25.05 1.79
CA CYS A 448 5.62 24.08 1.09
C CYS A 448 4.12 24.34 1.36
N ILE A 449 3.73 24.64 2.61
CA ILE A 449 2.34 24.95 2.94
C ILE A 449 1.89 26.28 2.31
N ARG A 450 2.74 27.31 2.27
CA ARG A 450 2.41 28.59 1.63
C ARG A 450 2.19 28.42 0.12
N GLN A 451 3.05 27.66 -0.56
CA GLN A 451 2.88 27.32 -1.98
C GLN A 451 1.59 26.54 -2.21
N ALA A 452 1.27 25.61 -1.31
CA ALA A 452 0.04 24.84 -1.36
C ALA A 452 -1.22 25.71 -1.26
N VAL A 453 -1.26 26.63 -0.28
CA VAL A 453 -2.34 27.60 -0.11
C VAL A 453 -2.48 28.50 -1.34
N ALA A 454 -1.36 28.99 -1.89
CA ALA A 454 -1.38 29.82 -3.10
C ALA A 454 -1.97 29.07 -4.30
N GLY A 455 -1.53 27.83 -4.55
CA GLY A 455 -2.04 27.01 -5.65
C GLY A 455 -3.54 26.68 -5.52
N LEU A 456 -4.03 26.46 -4.30
CA LEU A 456 -5.47 26.28 -4.03
C LEU A 456 -6.26 27.58 -4.31
N LYS A 457 -5.78 28.73 -3.84
CA LYS A 457 -6.42 30.04 -4.09
C LYS A 457 -6.47 30.36 -5.58
N ASP A 458 -5.39 30.13 -6.31
CA ASP A 458 -5.32 30.31 -7.76
C ASP A 458 -6.27 29.37 -8.49
N SER A 459 -6.39 28.12 -8.03
CA SER A 459 -7.36 27.15 -8.54
C SER A 459 -8.80 27.62 -8.34
N ILE A 460 -9.16 28.11 -7.14
CA ILE A 460 -10.50 28.64 -6.87
C ILE A 460 -10.78 29.87 -7.73
N ALA A 461 -9.83 30.80 -7.83
CA ALA A 461 -9.96 32.03 -8.62
C ALA A 461 -10.15 31.73 -10.12
N ALA A 462 -9.32 30.84 -10.67
CA ALA A 462 -9.42 30.41 -12.07
C ALA A 462 -10.76 29.71 -12.37
N ARG A 463 -11.30 28.94 -11.41
CA ARG A 463 -12.59 28.26 -11.56
C ARG A 463 -13.77 29.22 -11.45
N THR A 464 -13.71 30.18 -10.53
CA THR A 464 -14.77 31.17 -10.34
C THR A 464 -14.87 32.14 -11.52
N ALA A 465 -13.75 32.40 -12.20
CA ALA A 465 -13.70 33.23 -13.39
C ALA A 465 -14.16 32.52 -14.68
N SER A 466 -14.27 31.19 -14.69
CA SER A 466 -14.65 30.43 -15.88
C SER A 466 -16.18 30.38 -16.02
N THR A 467 -16.70 30.77 -17.19
CA THR A 467 -18.12 30.62 -17.54
C THR A 467 -18.46 29.19 -18.02
N CYS A 468 -17.47 28.31 -18.14
CA CYS A 468 -17.69 26.92 -18.54
C CYS A 468 -18.13 26.08 -17.33
N ASN A 469 -19.28 25.42 -17.48
CA ASN A 469 -19.82 24.50 -16.49
C ASN A 469 -18.92 23.25 -16.42
N THR A 470 -17.93 23.27 -15.53
CA THR A 470 -16.87 22.25 -15.41
C THR A 470 -17.31 20.98 -14.68
N GLY A 471 -18.59 20.86 -14.30
CA GLY A 471 -19.10 19.72 -13.51
C GLY A 471 -18.59 19.71 -12.07
N ILE A 472 -17.96 20.79 -11.62
CA ILE A 472 -17.43 20.97 -10.28
C ILE A 472 -18.51 21.61 -9.42
N THR A 473 -18.73 21.07 -8.23
CA THR A 473 -19.83 21.46 -7.35
C THR A 473 -19.40 22.61 -6.43
N GLN A 474 -20.37 23.37 -5.90
CA GLN A 474 -20.11 24.31 -4.80
C GLN A 474 -19.47 23.62 -3.58
N GLN A 475 -19.69 22.32 -3.42
CA GLN A 475 -19.11 21.50 -2.37
C GLN A 475 -17.59 21.34 -2.52
N ASP A 476 -17.08 21.25 -3.75
CA ASP A 476 -15.62 21.17 -4.01
C ASP A 476 -14.93 22.49 -3.65
N ILE A 477 -15.55 23.63 -3.95
CA ILE A 477 -15.02 24.96 -3.61
C ILE A 477 -15.06 25.16 -2.09
N ALA A 478 -16.14 24.75 -1.42
CA ALA A 478 -16.26 24.80 0.03
C ALA A 478 -15.14 23.97 0.70
N TRP A 479 -14.93 22.74 0.24
CA TRP A 479 -13.85 21.88 0.75
C TRP A 479 -12.46 22.50 0.55
N GLN A 480 -12.18 23.10 -0.61
CA GLN A 480 -10.90 23.76 -0.86
C GLN A 480 -10.69 24.98 0.04
N ASN A 481 -11.74 25.76 0.32
CA ASN A 481 -11.68 26.89 1.25
C ASN A 481 -11.43 26.44 2.69
N ASP A 482 -12.09 25.36 3.14
CA ASP A 482 -11.86 24.78 4.47
C ASP A 482 -10.42 24.29 4.62
N LEU A 483 -9.89 23.63 3.58
CA LEU A 483 -8.49 23.21 3.55
C LEU A 483 -7.53 24.40 3.61
N ILE A 484 -7.78 25.47 2.85
CA ILE A 484 -6.98 26.71 2.91
C ILE A 484 -6.98 27.28 4.33
N ALA A 485 -8.16 27.46 4.94
CA ALA A 485 -8.29 28.02 6.28
C ALA A 485 -7.53 27.18 7.32
N HIS A 486 -7.56 25.86 7.17
CA HIS A 486 -6.82 24.96 8.04
C HIS A 486 -5.30 25.07 7.86
N LEU A 487 -4.81 25.09 6.62
CA LEU A 487 -3.38 25.25 6.32
C LEU A 487 -2.84 26.60 6.82
N GLU A 488 -3.64 27.67 6.71
CA GLU A 488 -3.31 28.99 7.26
C GLU A 488 -3.29 28.98 8.80
N LYS A 489 -4.18 28.21 9.44
CA LYS A 489 -4.15 27.99 10.89
C LYS A 489 -2.88 27.23 11.34
N ILE A 490 -2.41 26.26 10.55
CA ILE A 490 -1.11 25.60 10.80
C ILE A 490 0.02 26.62 10.68
N LEU A 491 0.08 27.39 9.59
CA LEU A 491 1.11 28.41 9.38
C LEU A 491 1.17 29.45 10.50
N SER A 492 0.02 29.96 10.94
CA SER A 492 -0.02 30.96 12.04
C SER A 492 0.50 30.40 13.36
N ARG A 493 0.28 29.12 13.65
CA ARG A 493 0.81 28.46 14.85
C ARG A 493 2.30 28.19 14.73
N LEU A 494 2.78 27.79 13.56
CA LEU A 494 4.22 27.61 13.31
C LEU A 494 5.00 28.92 13.37
N ALA A 495 4.37 30.04 12.98
CA ALA A 495 4.98 31.36 13.12
C ALA A 495 5.24 31.75 14.59
N VAL A 496 4.37 31.33 15.53
CA VAL A 496 4.61 31.53 16.98
C VAL A 496 5.84 30.76 17.43
N TYR A 497 6.05 29.55 16.91
CA TYR A 497 7.23 28.74 17.23
C TYR A 497 8.53 29.34 16.68
N GLN A 498 8.49 29.93 15.48
CA GLN A 498 9.66 30.63 14.92
C GLN A 498 10.09 31.83 15.77
N GLN A 499 9.17 32.42 16.53
CA GLN A 499 9.44 33.54 17.44
C GLN A 499 9.90 33.06 18.82
N ASP A 500 9.41 31.92 19.30
CA ASP A 500 9.81 31.33 20.59
C ASP A 500 9.94 29.79 20.51
N PRO A 501 11.16 29.29 20.24
CA PRO A 501 11.43 27.86 20.15
C PRO A 501 11.20 27.08 21.45
N THR A 502 11.07 27.76 22.60
CA THR A 502 10.87 27.10 23.91
C THR A 502 9.45 26.51 24.09
N THR A 503 8.52 26.86 23.19
CA THR A 503 7.16 26.34 23.14
C THR A 503 7.03 24.92 22.55
N ALA A 504 8.16 24.29 22.18
CA ALA A 504 8.24 22.97 21.53
C ALA A 504 7.40 21.83 22.17
N PRO A 505 7.31 21.69 23.51
CA PRO A 505 6.56 20.60 24.13
C PRO A 505 5.05 20.63 23.84
N ALA A 506 4.45 21.83 23.69
CA ALA A 506 3.03 21.98 23.37
C ALA A 506 2.71 21.61 21.91
N LEU A 507 3.69 21.72 21.02
CA LEU A 507 3.57 21.35 19.60
C LEU A 507 3.66 19.84 19.35
N ARG A 508 4.30 19.08 20.25
CA ARG A 508 4.37 17.61 20.19
C ARG A 508 2.97 16.98 20.27
N SER A 509 2.15 17.44 21.21
CA SER A 509 0.74 17.03 21.36
C SER A 509 -0.13 17.41 20.14
N TYR A 510 0.19 18.53 19.47
CA TYR A 510 -0.61 19.03 18.36
C TYR A 510 -0.22 18.41 17.00
N THR A 511 1.06 18.08 16.80
CA THR A 511 1.53 17.41 15.57
C THR A 511 1.12 15.94 15.54
N GLU A 512 1.03 15.28 16.70
CA GLU A 512 0.33 13.99 16.84
C GLU A 512 -1.14 14.08 16.38
N THR A 513 -1.78 15.25 16.52
CA THR A 513 -3.12 15.48 15.96
C THR A 513 -3.10 15.57 14.43
N ILE A 514 -2.11 16.24 13.82
CA ILE A 514 -1.95 16.32 12.34
C ILE A 514 -1.72 14.94 11.72
N TYR A 515 -1.05 14.02 12.43
CA TYR A 515 -0.84 12.63 11.98
C TYR A 515 -2.13 11.79 11.92
N CYS A 516 -3.18 12.18 12.64
CA CYS A 516 -4.43 11.43 12.76
C CYS A 516 -5.55 11.93 11.81
N TRP A 517 -5.30 12.91 10.95
CA TRP A 517 -6.35 13.52 10.12
C TRP A 517 -6.44 12.86 8.74
N ASP A 518 -7.64 12.38 8.44
CA ASP A 518 -7.97 11.70 7.19
C ASP A 518 -8.50 12.71 6.17
N PHE A 519 -7.81 12.86 5.03
CA PHE A 519 -8.23 13.75 3.94
C PHE A 519 -9.04 12.96 2.90
N THR A 520 -10.28 12.62 3.22
CA THR A 520 -11.22 12.02 2.27
C THR A 520 -12.24 13.06 1.78
N PRO A 521 -12.59 13.11 0.48
CA PRO A 521 -13.62 14.01 -0.04
C PRO A 521 -15.05 13.68 0.45
N SER A 522 -15.24 12.51 1.07
CA SER A 522 -16.54 12.00 1.50
C SER A 522 -16.69 12.05 3.02
N GLY A 523 -17.27 13.14 3.53
CA GLY A 523 -17.90 13.16 4.86
C GLY A 523 -17.10 13.85 5.96
N TYR A 524 -17.22 15.18 6.02
CA TYR A 524 -16.91 15.95 7.21
C TYR A 524 -18.07 15.80 8.21
N THR A 525 -17.87 15.06 9.31
CA THR A 525 -18.65 15.23 10.55
C THR A 525 -17.66 15.45 11.69
N PRO A 526 -17.65 16.63 12.34
CA PRO A 526 -16.75 16.88 13.45
C PRO A 526 -17.13 16.03 14.66
N GLN A 527 -16.16 15.32 15.23
CA GLN A 527 -16.10 15.01 16.67
C GLN A 527 -14.81 15.60 17.23
#